data_AF-A0A6H9Y6A3-F1
#
_entry.id   AF-A0A6H9Y6A3-F1
#
_cell.length_a   1.000
_cell.length_b   1.000
_cell.length_c   1.000
_cell.angle_alpha   90.00
_cell.angle_beta   90.00
_cell.angle_gamma   90.00
#
_symmetry.space_group_name_H-M   'P 1'
#
loop_
_entity.id
_entity.type
_entity.pdbx_description
1 polymer ?
#
loop_
_entity_poly.entity_id
_entity_poly.type
_entity_poly.pdbx_seq_one_letter_code
_entity_poly.pdbx_strand_id
1 'polypeptide(L)'
;MYPEYPIQQAQRGIRPAGATLDETARLDVIAAQLMAVQRDWDAPAHAARLAAALADSRRVWHDMQTALAEGTLPLPVDVQHNLLILSVYADSKIDACQTATRADALAGLIALTRTLAGSLREWREAA
;
A
#
# COMPACT_ATOMS: atom_id res chain seq x y z
N MET A 1 -31.56 -41.83 -16.18
CA MET A 1 -31.02 -41.77 -14.81
C MET A 1 -29.82 -40.84 -14.87
N TYR A 2 -29.99 -39.58 -14.45
CA TYR A 2 -28.92 -38.58 -14.45
C TYR A 2 -28.03 -38.81 -13.22
N PRO A 3 -26.70 -38.81 -13.35
CA PRO A 3 -25.84 -38.77 -12.18
C PRO A 3 -25.81 -37.35 -11.63
N GLU A 4 -26.10 -37.25 -10.35
CA GLU A 4 -26.11 -36.02 -9.56
C GLU A 4 -24.66 -35.60 -9.32
N TYR A 5 -24.27 -34.42 -9.81
CA TYR A 5 -22.98 -33.83 -9.48
C TYR A 5 -23.07 -33.23 -8.06
N PRO A 6 -22.24 -33.66 -7.09
CA PRO A 6 -22.17 -32.98 -5.82
C PRO A 6 -21.57 -31.59 -6.04
N ILE A 7 -22.32 -30.58 -5.60
CA ILE A 7 -21.92 -29.18 -5.56
C ILE A 7 -20.61 -29.08 -4.77
N GLN A 8 -19.51 -28.80 -5.46
CA GLN A 8 -18.20 -28.55 -4.89
C GLN A 8 -18.14 -27.11 -4.33
N GLN A 9 -19.08 -26.78 -3.43
CA GLN A 9 -19.09 -25.59 -2.58
C GLN A 9 -18.56 -25.95 -1.21
N ALA A 10 -17.25 -26.13 -1.08
CA ALA A 10 -16.55 -26.04 0.20
C ALA A 10 -15.07 -26.24 -0.09
N GLN A 11 -14.27 -25.16 -0.08
CA GLN A 11 -12.82 -25.13 0.24
C GLN A 11 -12.10 -23.84 -0.20
N ARG A 12 -12.78 -22.69 -0.33
CA ARG A 12 -12.07 -21.40 -0.17
C ARG A 12 -11.92 -21.10 1.31
N GLY A 13 -11.02 -21.85 1.94
CA GLY A 13 -10.63 -21.67 3.33
C GLY A 13 -10.04 -20.26 3.53
N ILE A 14 -10.83 -19.42 4.18
CA ILE A 14 -10.45 -18.47 5.23
C ILE A 14 -8.93 -18.37 5.41
N ARG A 15 -8.33 -17.31 4.85
CA ARG A 15 -6.99 -16.86 5.23
C ARG A 15 -7.01 -15.34 5.52
N PRO A 16 -7.60 -14.87 6.64
CA PRO A 16 -7.82 -13.44 6.85
C PRO A 16 -6.83 -12.78 7.82
N ALA A 17 -5.67 -13.38 8.11
CA ALA A 17 -4.69 -12.78 9.04
C ALA A 17 -3.30 -12.51 8.43
N GLY A 18 -3.03 -13.04 7.23
CA GLY A 18 -1.70 -12.96 6.60
C GLY A 18 -1.49 -11.75 5.69
N ALA A 19 -2.55 -11.26 5.03
CA ALA A 19 -2.45 -10.15 4.08
C ALA A 19 -2.10 -8.83 4.80
N THR A 20 -2.86 -8.44 5.82
CA THR A 20 -2.72 -7.13 6.52
C THR A 20 -1.39 -6.90 7.22
N LEU A 21 -0.75 -7.98 7.69
CA LEU A 21 0.61 -7.94 8.23
C LEU A 21 1.63 -7.60 7.15
N ASP A 22 1.44 -8.12 5.93
CA ASP A 22 2.28 -7.83 4.78
C ASP A 22 2.08 -6.39 4.31
N GLU A 23 0.83 -5.90 4.20
CA GLU A 23 0.59 -4.53 3.71
C GLU A 23 1.17 -3.44 4.62
N THR A 24 1.00 -3.56 5.95
CA THR A 24 1.57 -2.57 6.89
C THR A 24 3.10 -2.56 6.83
N ALA A 25 3.72 -3.74 6.81
CA ALA A 25 5.17 -3.86 6.68
C ALA A 25 5.67 -3.31 5.34
N ARG A 26 4.93 -3.54 4.25
CA ARG A 26 5.25 -2.99 2.92
C ARG A 26 5.17 -1.46 2.91
N LEU A 27 4.18 -0.85 3.56
CA LEU A 27 4.09 0.60 3.73
C LEU A 27 5.28 1.17 4.52
N ASP A 28 5.69 0.49 5.61
CA ASP A 28 6.88 0.90 6.36
C ASP A 28 8.16 0.82 5.51
N VAL A 29 8.31 -0.25 4.71
CA VAL A 29 9.45 -0.43 3.80
C VAL A 29 9.49 0.67 2.74
N ILE A 30 8.39 0.96 2.05
CA ILE A 30 8.39 2.01 1.02
C ILE A 30 8.59 3.41 1.64
N ALA A 31 8.07 3.66 2.84
CA ALA A 31 8.36 4.91 3.56
C ALA A 31 9.85 5.03 3.87
N ALA A 32 10.50 3.96 4.32
CA ALA A 32 11.94 3.93 4.58
C ALA A 32 12.77 4.16 3.31
N GLN A 33 12.38 3.55 2.18
CA GLN A 33 13.02 3.78 0.88
C GLN A 33 12.91 5.25 0.45
N LEU A 34 11.71 5.84 0.52
CA LEU A 34 11.48 7.24 0.16
C LEU A 34 12.26 8.20 1.07
N MET A 35 12.34 7.92 2.38
CA MET A 35 13.17 8.68 3.32
C MET A 35 14.67 8.57 2.99
N ALA A 36 15.15 7.41 2.55
CA ALA A 36 16.53 7.23 2.14
C ALA A 36 16.84 8.07 0.88
N VAL A 37 15.95 8.05 -0.12
CA VAL A 37 16.07 8.92 -1.32
C VAL A 37 16.03 10.40 -0.94
N GLN A 38 15.15 10.80 -0.02
CA GLN A 38 15.06 12.17 0.47
C GLN A 38 16.35 12.62 1.18
N ARG A 39 16.94 11.75 2.00
CA ARG A 39 18.18 12.02 2.75
C ARG A 39 19.39 12.12 1.82
N ASP A 40 19.46 11.23 0.84
CA ASP A 40 20.58 11.13 -0.09
C ASP A 40 20.27 11.83 -1.44
N TRP A 41 19.52 12.93 -1.40
CA TRP A 41 19.02 13.60 -2.61
C TRP A 41 20.14 14.07 -3.55
N ASP A 42 21.24 14.56 -2.99
CA ASP A 42 22.40 15.05 -3.74
C ASP A 42 23.40 13.93 -4.11
N ALA A 43 23.10 12.67 -3.78
CA ALA A 43 23.97 11.55 -4.10
C ALA A 43 23.99 11.27 -5.62
N PRO A 44 25.11 10.71 -6.14
CA PRO A 44 25.13 10.21 -7.50
C PRO A 44 24.03 9.15 -7.69
N ALA A 45 23.41 9.14 -8.87
CA ALA A 45 22.29 8.26 -9.22
C ALA A 45 20.99 8.47 -8.40
N HIS A 46 20.79 9.63 -7.76
CA HIS A 46 19.53 9.93 -7.06
C HIS A 46 18.30 9.72 -7.96
N ALA A 47 18.36 10.12 -9.23
CA ALA A 47 17.23 9.99 -10.16
C ALA A 47 16.81 8.53 -10.38
N ALA A 48 17.79 7.62 -10.49
CA ALA A 48 17.51 6.19 -10.62
C ALA A 48 16.93 5.60 -9.33
N ARG A 49 17.45 6.01 -8.17
CA ARG A 49 16.92 5.60 -6.85
C ARG A 49 15.51 6.12 -6.60
N LEU A 50 15.24 7.37 -6.98
CA LEU A 50 13.92 7.97 -6.91
C LEU A 50 12.93 7.21 -7.79
N ALA A 51 13.28 6.97 -9.05
CA ALA A 51 12.43 6.22 -9.97
C ALA A 51 12.11 4.81 -9.43
N ALA A 52 13.09 4.10 -8.88
CA ALA A 52 12.89 2.80 -8.26
C ALA A 52 11.96 2.87 -7.03
N ALA A 53 12.21 3.79 -6.10
CA ALA A 53 11.38 3.94 -4.89
C ALA A 53 9.93 4.35 -5.23
N LEU A 54 9.72 5.20 -6.24
CA LEU A 54 8.37 5.56 -6.71
C LEU A 54 7.67 4.41 -7.42
N ALA A 55 8.41 3.58 -8.17
CA ALA A 55 7.85 2.38 -8.80
C ALA A 55 7.42 1.34 -7.75
N ASP A 56 8.27 1.09 -6.75
CA ASP A 56 7.95 0.21 -5.62
C ASP A 56 6.75 0.74 -4.82
N SER A 57 6.73 2.05 -4.54
CA SER A 57 5.59 2.71 -3.89
C SER A 57 4.30 2.49 -4.67
N ARG A 58 4.29 2.79 -5.99
CA ARG A 58 3.10 2.60 -6.85
C ARG A 58 2.59 1.17 -6.81
N ARG A 59 3.49 0.19 -6.85
CA ARG A 59 3.13 -1.22 -6.76
C ARG A 59 2.42 -1.55 -5.43
N VAL A 60 2.94 -1.08 -4.30
CA VAL A 60 2.29 -1.31 -2.99
C VAL A 60 0.90 -0.68 -2.95
N TRP A 61 0.76 0.58 -3.36
CA TRP A 61 -0.53 1.26 -3.37
C TRP A 61 -1.54 0.64 -4.33
N HIS A 62 -1.09 0.11 -5.47
CA HIS A 62 -1.96 -0.59 -6.41
C HIS A 62 -2.39 -1.96 -5.87
N ASP A 63 -1.49 -2.72 -5.27
CA ASP A 63 -1.85 -4.00 -4.63
C ASP A 63 -2.89 -3.80 -3.53
N MET A 64 -2.79 -2.71 -2.75
CA MET A 64 -3.81 -2.34 -1.75
C MET A 64 -5.15 -1.99 -2.40
N GLN A 65 -5.16 -1.24 -3.51
CA GLN A 65 -6.39 -0.95 -4.27
C GLN A 65 -7.05 -2.22 -4.80
N THR A 66 -6.26 -3.16 -5.33
CA THR A 66 -6.77 -4.46 -5.77
C THR A 66 -7.36 -5.23 -4.59
N ALA A 67 -6.66 -5.29 -3.45
CA ALA A 67 -7.15 -5.99 -2.27
C ALA A 67 -8.46 -5.40 -1.71
N LEU A 68 -8.60 -4.06 -1.75
CA LEU A 68 -9.83 -3.35 -1.43
C LEU A 68 -10.97 -3.70 -2.41
N ALA A 69 -10.70 -3.65 -3.71
CA ALA A 69 -11.70 -3.93 -4.75
C ALA A 69 -12.19 -5.40 -4.71
N GLU A 70 -11.31 -6.33 -4.36
CA GLU A 70 -11.63 -7.74 -4.19
C GLU A 70 -12.27 -8.07 -2.83
N GLY A 71 -12.34 -7.10 -1.91
CA GLY A 71 -12.89 -7.29 -0.56
C GLY A 71 -12.06 -8.27 0.29
N THR A 72 -10.77 -8.41 0.00
CA THR A 72 -9.88 -9.38 0.67
C THR A 72 -9.27 -8.82 1.95
N LEU A 73 -9.32 -7.49 2.14
CA LEU A 73 -8.88 -6.84 3.36
C LEU A 73 -9.93 -6.99 4.47
N PRO A 74 -9.58 -7.57 5.63
CA PRO A 74 -10.46 -7.74 6.79
C PRO A 74 -10.64 -6.42 7.56
N LEU A 75 -11.05 -5.36 6.87
CA LEU A 75 -11.28 -4.02 7.42
C LEU A 75 -12.78 -3.69 7.41
N PRO A 76 -13.29 -2.85 8.33
CA PRO A 76 -14.65 -2.35 8.27
C PRO A 76 -14.90 -1.57 6.97
N VAL A 77 -16.13 -1.62 6.44
CA VAL A 77 -16.47 -1.00 5.16
C VAL A 77 -16.16 0.51 5.09
N ASP A 78 -16.33 1.23 6.20
CA ASP A 78 -16.00 2.66 6.28
C ASP A 78 -14.48 2.89 6.21
N VAL A 79 -13.69 2.00 6.82
CA VAL A 79 -12.23 2.03 6.76
C VAL A 79 -11.75 1.69 5.35
N GLN A 80 -12.38 0.72 4.69
CA GLN A 80 -12.08 0.37 3.30
C GLN A 80 -12.32 1.55 2.34
N HIS A 81 -13.45 2.26 2.48
CA HIS A 81 -13.73 3.46 1.68
C HIS A 81 -12.69 4.56 1.89
N ASN A 82 -12.34 4.85 3.14
CA ASN A 82 -11.30 5.84 3.45
C ASN A 82 -9.95 5.43 2.88
N LEU A 83 -9.59 4.14 2.96
CA LEU A 83 -8.34 3.62 2.41
C LEU A 83 -8.30 3.73 0.89
N LEU A 84 -9.42 3.48 0.21
CA LEU A 84 -9.54 3.65 -1.23
C LEU A 84 -9.27 5.11 -1.63
N ILE A 85 -9.90 6.07 -0.96
CA ILE A 85 -9.68 7.50 -1.21
C ILE A 85 -8.20 7.86 -1.00
N LEU A 86 -7.59 7.39 0.09
CA LEU A 86 -6.17 7.62 0.38
C LEU A 86 -5.25 6.99 -0.67
N SER A 87 -5.58 5.81 -1.20
CA SER A 87 -4.77 5.15 -2.22
C SER A 87 -4.77 5.88 -3.56
N VAL A 88 -5.92 6.44 -3.99
CA VAL A 88 -6.01 7.28 -5.19
C VAL A 88 -5.23 8.59 -4.99
N TYR A 89 -5.33 9.18 -3.79
CA TYR A 89 -4.54 10.35 -3.44
C TYR A 89 -3.03 10.07 -3.44
N ALA A 90 -2.62 8.90 -2.93
CA ALA A 90 -1.22 8.47 -2.93
C ALA A 90 -0.67 8.34 -4.35
N ASP A 91 -1.43 7.78 -5.29
CA ASP A 91 -1.01 7.66 -6.69
C ASP A 91 -0.74 9.03 -7.33
N SER A 92 -1.65 10.00 -7.13
CA SER A 92 -1.43 11.38 -7.58
C SER A 92 -0.19 12.02 -6.93
N LYS A 93 0.08 11.72 -5.66
CA LYS A 93 1.30 12.19 -4.97
C LYS A 93 2.57 11.54 -5.54
N ILE A 94 2.52 10.27 -5.91
CA ILE A 94 3.64 9.56 -6.54
C ILE A 94 3.96 10.21 -7.89
N ASP A 95 2.96 10.51 -8.71
CA ASP A 95 3.14 11.20 -10.00
C ASP A 95 3.79 12.57 -9.82
N ALA A 96 3.33 13.36 -8.83
CA ALA A 96 3.93 14.65 -8.51
C ALA A 96 5.41 14.53 -8.07
N CYS A 97 5.80 13.42 -7.45
CA CYS A 97 7.17 13.19 -7.03
C CYS A 97 8.11 12.82 -8.20
N GLN A 98 7.58 12.33 -9.32
CA GLN A 98 8.41 11.94 -10.48
C GLN A 98 9.13 13.12 -11.13
N THR A 99 8.54 14.31 -11.03
CA THR A 99 9.08 15.56 -11.57
C THR A 99 9.71 16.45 -10.49
N ALA A 100 9.91 15.91 -9.29
CA ALA A 100 10.44 16.64 -8.16
C ALA A 100 11.87 17.14 -8.42
N THR A 101 12.09 18.43 -8.18
CA THR A 101 13.41 19.07 -8.25
C THR A 101 14.05 19.27 -6.88
N ARG A 102 13.32 18.91 -5.81
CA ARG A 102 13.72 19.14 -4.41
C ARG A 102 13.29 17.97 -3.53
N ALA A 103 14.15 17.59 -2.59
CA ALA A 103 13.91 16.52 -1.62
C ALA A 103 12.60 16.69 -0.81
N ASP A 104 12.22 17.92 -0.50
CA ASP A 104 11.01 18.25 0.26
C ASP A 104 9.71 17.79 -0.43
N ALA A 105 9.72 17.63 -1.76
CA ALA A 105 8.57 17.13 -2.51
C ALA A 105 8.13 15.73 -2.05
N LEU A 106 9.06 14.92 -1.52
CA LEU A 106 8.76 13.58 -1.00
C LEU A 106 8.09 13.60 0.37
N ALA A 107 8.17 14.71 1.12
CA ALA A 107 7.74 14.77 2.53
C ALA A 107 6.25 14.42 2.68
N GLY A 108 5.40 14.90 1.76
CA GLY A 108 3.97 14.60 1.79
C GLY A 108 3.66 13.11 1.56
N LEU A 109 4.33 12.47 0.59
CA LEU A 109 4.14 11.05 0.32
C LEU A 109 4.68 10.17 1.46
N ILE A 110 5.84 10.52 2.03
CA ILE A 110 6.42 9.85 3.19
C ILE A 110 5.47 9.94 4.40
N ALA A 111 4.97 11.13 4.70
CA ALA A 111 4.06 11.35 5.83
C ALA A 111 2.77 10.55 5.66
N LEU A 112 2.13 10.61 4.49
CA LEU A 112 0.93 9.84 4.17
C LEU A 112 1.15 8.34 4.41
N THR A 113 2.23 7.80 3.86
CA THR A 113 2.56 6.37 3.93
C THR A 113 2.79 5.90 5.36
N ARG A 114 3.55 6.68 6.15
CA ARG A 114 3.85 6.36 7.55
C ARG A 114 2.62 6.48 8.45
N THR A 115 1.84 7.54 8.28
CA THR A 115 0.61 7.74 9.04
C THR A 115 -0.34 6.58 8.80
N LEU A 116 -0.51 6.17 7.54
CA LEU A 116 -1.34 5.02 7.22
C LEU A 116 -0.82 3.72 7.85
N ALA A 117 0.48 3.44 7.74
CA ALA A 117 1.09 2.27 8.37
C ALA A 117 0.85 2.25 9.90
N GLY A 118 0.99 3.41 10.56
CA GLY A 118 0.68 3.58 11.97
C GLY A 118 -0.79 3.32 12.30
N SER A 119 -1.70 3.97 11.57
CA SER A 119 -3.15 3.82 11.78
C SER A 119 -3.65 2.38 11.55
N LEU A 120 -3.14 1.68 10.54
CA LEU A 120 -3.49 0.27 10.29
C LEU A 120 -2.96 -0.65 11.40
N ARG A 121 -1.77 -0.36 11.93
CA ARG A 121 -1.19 -1.09 13.05
C ARG A 121 -1.99 -0.89 14.34
N GLU A 122 -2.31 0.35 14.68
CA GLU A 122 -3.11 0.71 15.86
C GLU A 122 -4.51 0.09 15.76
N TRP A 123 -5.15 0.19 14.59
CA TRP A 123 -6.46 -0.42 14.36
C TRP A 123 -6.43 -1.93 14.64
N ARG A 124 -5.38 -2.62 14.19
CA ARG A 124 -5.20 -4.06 14.44
C ARG A 124 -4.96 -4.38 15.92
N GLU A 125 -4.22 -3.55 16.65
CA GLU A 125 -3.98 -3.78 18.08
C GLU A 125 -5.23 -3.54 18.93
N ALA A 126 -6.17 -2.73 18.43
CA ALA A 126 -7.44 -2.43 19.08
C ALA A 126 -8.61 -3.35 18.66
N ALA A 127 -8.46 -4.15 17.59
CA ALA A 127 -9.48 -5.05 17.03
C ALA A 127 -9.38 -6.48 17.61
#